data_AF-A0A957ZWQ1-F1
#
_entry.id   AF-A0A957ZWQ1-F1
#
_cell.length_a   1.000
_cell.length_b   1.000
_cell.length_c   1.000
_cell.angle_alpha   90.00
_cell.angle_beta   90.00
_cell.angle_gamma   90.00
#
_symmetry.space_group_name_H-M   'P 1'
#
loop_
_entity.id
_entity.type
_entity.pdbx_description
1 polymer ?
#
loop_
_entity_poly.entity_id
_entity_poly.type
_entity_poly.pdbx_seq_one_letter_code
_entity_poly.pdbx_strand_id
1 'polypeptide(L)' 'MTQLQKWGGAAALYEALAYIIGIVGFLAVVNVTEIADPVARVAAMAANQSVLTALHLIVYVAWGAVLVV' A
#
# COMPACT_ATOMS: atom_id res chain seq x y z
N MET A 1 27.52 -3.86 12.75
CA MET A 1 26.28 -3.12 12.44
C MET A 1 25.84 -2.38 13.69
N THR A 2 25.59 -1.09 13.58
CA THR A 2 24.98 -0.32 14.67
C THR A 2 23.52 -0.74 14.86
N GLN A 3 22.92 -0.48 16.02
CA GLN A 3 21.50 -0.77 16.22
C GLN A 3 20.63 -0.04 15.19
N LEU A 4 20.98 1.21 14.86
CA LEU A 4 20.32 2.00 13.81
C LEU A 4 20.32 1.29 12.45
N GLN A 5 21.43 0.65 12.06
CA GLN A 5 21.50 -0.10 10.80
C GLN A 5 20.61 -1.35 10.79
N LYS A 6 20.40 -1.99 11.96
CA LYS A 6 19.49 -3.14 12.07
C LYS A 6 18.03 -2.70 11.94
N TRP A 7 17.67 -1.59 12.58
CA TRP A 7 16.32 -1.01 12.51
C TRP A 7 16.00 -0.51 11.11
N GLY A 8 16.91 0.24 10.46
CA GLY A 8 16.75 0.66 9.08
C GLY A 8 16.63 -0.51 8.09
N GLY A 9 17.37 -1.61 8.32
CA GLY A 9 17.24 -2.83 7.52
C GLY A 9 15.88 -3.51 7.69
N ALA A 10 15.36 -3.59 8.91
CA ALA A 10 14.03 -4.12 9.18
C ALA A 10 12.91 -3.25 8.58
N ALA A 11 13.07 -1.92 8.65
CA ALA A 11 12.17 -0.95 8.04
C ALA A 11 12.09 -1.14 6.51
N ALA A 12 13.24 -1.30 5.84
CA ALA A 12 13.29 -1.53 4.41
C ALA A 12 12.61 -2.85 3.99
N LEU A 13 12.77 -3.93 4.78
CA LEU A 13 12.09 -5.20 4.52
C LEU A 13 10.57 -5.09 4.71
N TYR A 14 10.14 -4.36 5.74
CA TYR A 14 8.72 -4.06 5.93
C TYR A 14 8.14 -3.26 4.76
N GLU A 15 8.84 -2.21 4.32
CA GLU A 15 8.44 -1.39 3.18
C GLU A 15 8.25 -2.22 1.91
N ALA A 16 9.22 -3.11 1.61
CA ALA A 16 9.14 -3.98 0.46
C ALA A 16 7.91 -4.90 0.51
N LEU A 17 7.62 -5.50 1.67
CA LEU A 17 6.43 -6.31 1.86
C LEU A 17 5.13 -5.49 1.75
N ALA A 18 5.11 -4.30 2.35
CA ALA A 18 3.96 -3.41 2.31
C ALA A 18 3.61 -3.02 0.87
N TYR A 19 4.61 -2.68 0.03
CA TYR A 19 4.39 -2.39 -1.38
C TYR A 19 3.90 -3.59 -2.18
N ILE A 20 4.44 -4.79 -1.94
CA ILE A 20 3.94 -6.02 -2.59
C ILE A 20 2.47 -6.23 -2.25
N ILE A 21 2.10 -6.13 -0.96
CA ILE A 21 0.71 -6.25 -0.52
C ILE A 21 -0.16 -5.15 -1.13
N GLY A 22 0.33 -3.91 -1.15
CA GLY A 22 -0.34 -2.75 -1.75
C GLY A 22 -0.69 -2.96 -3.22
N ILE A 23 0.30 -3.33 -4.02
CA ILE A 23 0.15 -3.55 -5.47
C ILE A 23 -0.77 -4.75 -5.74
N VAL A 24 -0.51 -5.89 -5.10
CA VAL A 24 -1.32 -7.10 -5.30
C VAL A 24 -2.76 -6.87 -4.85
N GLY A 25 -2.97 -6.25 -3.69
CA GLY A 25 -4.31 -5.94 -3.18
C GLY A 25 -5.07 -4.98 -4.09
N PHE A 26 -4.41 -3.96 -4.63
CA PHE A 26 -5.03 -3.02 -5.56
C PHE A 26 -5.44 -3.70 -6.87
N LEU A 27 -4.53 -4.48 -7.47
CA LEU A 27 -4.80 -5.16 -8.74
C LEU A 27 -5.84 -6.28 -8.60
N ALA A 28 -5.83 -7.04 -7.50
CA ALA A 28 -6.73 -8.16 -7.31
C ALA A 28 -8.16 -7.75 -6.93
N VAL A 29 -8.32 -6.65 -6.19
CA VAL A 29 -9.63 -6.26 -5.63
C VAL A 29 -10.25 -5.08 -6.37
N VAL A 30 -9.46 -4.05 -6.69
CA VAL A 30 -9.98 -2.81 -7.28
C VAL A 30 -9.93 -2.86 -8.80
N ASN A 31 -8.90 -3.49 -9.38
CA ASN A 31 -8.71 -3.78 -10.82
C ASN A 31 -9.27 -2.72 -11.80
N VAL A 32 -8.95 -1.45 -11.58
CA VAL A 32 -9.40 -0.36 -12.46
C VAL A 32 -8.68 -0.33 -13.82
N THR A 33 -7.63 -1.13 -13.97
CA THR A 33 -6.82 -1.26 -15.19
C THR A 33 -7.60 -1.83 -16.37
N GLU A 34 -8.64 -2.63 -16.11
CA GLU A 34 -9.48 -3.23 -17.15
C GLU A 34 -10.67 -2.36 -17.56
N ILE A 35 -10.95 -1.28 -16.81
CA ILE A 35 -12.09 -0.41 -17.07
C ILE A 35 -11.67 0.67 -18.06
N ALA A 36 -12.32 0.78 -19.22
CA ALA A 36 -11.99 1.80 -20.22
C ALA A 36 -12.63 3.17 -19.92
N ASP A 37 -13.85 3.19 -19.39
CA ASP A 37 -14.59 4.41 -19.07
C ASP A 37 -14.08 5.09 -17.79
N PRO A 38 -13.67 6.38 -17.85
CA PRO A 38 -13.22 7.13 -16.67
C PRO A 38 -14.25 7.25 -15.55
N VAL A 39 -15.54 7.36 -15.90
CA VAL A 39 -16.60 7.51 -14.87
C VAL A 39 -16.77 6.19 -14.12
N ALA A 40 -16.82 5.07 -14.84
CA ALA A 40 -16.83 3.74 -14.25
C ALA A 40 -15.59 3.44 -13.39
N ARG A 41 -14.40 3.94 -13.76
CA ARG A 41 -13.19 3.80 -12.92
C ARG A 41 -13.36 4.46 -11.55
N VAL A 42 -13.83 5.71 -11.52
CA VAL A 42 -14.03 6.43 -10.26
C VAL A 42 -15.10 5.75 -9.41
N ALA A 43 -16.18 5.27 -10.03
CA ALA A 43 -17.22 4.51 -9.32
C ALA A 43 -16.67 3.22 -8.69
N ALA A 44 -15.81 2.48 -9.40
CA ALA A 44 -15.16 1.27 -8.87
C ALA A 44 -14.21 1.58 -7.70
N MET A 45 -13.48 2.70 -7.76
CA MET A 45 -12.63 3.15 -6.64
C MET A 45 -13.48 3.53 -5.42
N ALA A 46 -14.56 4.29 -5.63
CA ALA A 46 -15.47 4.68 -4.55
C ALA A 46 -16.15 3.47 -3.90
N ALA A 47 -16.55 2.47 -4.69
CA ALA A 47 -17.12 1.23 -4.18
C ALA A 47 -16.12 0.42 -3.33
N ASN A 48 -14.82 0.52 -3.62
CA ASN A 48 -13.74 -0.18 -2.90
C ASN A 48 -12.96 0.75 -1.96
N GLN A 49 -13.54 1.87 -1.54
CA GLN A 49 -12.88 2.88 -0.71
C GLN A 49 -12.30 2.30 0.59
N SER A 50 -12.98 1.32 1.20
CA SER A 50 -12.50 0.64 2.42
C SER A 50 -11.19 -0.11 2.19
N VAL A 51 -11.09 -0.83 1.06
CA VAL A 51 -9.88 -1.56 0.65
C VAL A 51 -8.76 -0.57 0.34
N LEU A 52 -9.04 0.47 -0.44
CA LEU A 52 -8.07 1.52 -0.75
C LEU A 52 -7.53 2.20 0.53
N THR A 53 -8.41 2.44 1.50
CA THR A 53 -8.04 2.99 2.81
C THR A 53 -7.11 2.02 3.57
N ALA A 54 -7.46 0.72 3.62
CA ALA A 54 -6.63 -0.27 4.27
C ALA A 54 -5.23 -0.39 3.63
N LEU A 55 -5.16 -0.42 2.30
CA LEU A 55 -3.89 -0.46 1.56
C LEU A 55 -3.06 0.82 1.82
N HIS A 56 -3.70 2.00 1.88
CA HIS A 56 -3.01 3.24 2.23
C HIS A 56 -2.43 3.21 3.65
N LEU A 57 -3.15 2.66 4.63
CA LEU A 57 -2.65 2.53 5.99
C LEU A 57 -1.43 1.61 6.07
N ILE A 58 -1.44 0.50 5.32
CA ILE A 58 -0.34 -0.47 5.28
C ILE A 58 0.89 0.14 4.60
N VAL A 59 0.72 0.73 3.41
CA VAL A 59 1.84 1.20 2.58
C VAL A 59 2.42 2.52 3.10
N TYR A 60 1.57 3.43 3.59
CA TYR A 60 1.99 4.80 3.87
C TYR A 60 2.08 5.10 5.37
N VAL A 61 1.03 4.80 6.14
CA VAL A 61 0.97 5.22 7.55
C VAL A 61 1.83 4.33 8.45
N ALA A 62 1.70 3.01 8.32
CA ALA A 62 2.48 2.08 9.12
C ALA A 62 3.97 2.13 8.74
N TRP A 63 4.30 2.32 7.46
CA TRP A 63 5.67 2.56 7.02
C TRP A 63 6.25 3.86 7.59
N GLY A 64 5.50 4.97 7.50
CA GLY A 64 5.92 6.25 8.05
C GLY A 64 6.18 6.18 9.56
N ALA A 65 5.40 5.40 10.30
CA ALA A 65 5.62 5.17 11.73
C ALA A 65 6.92 4.38 12.00
N VAL A 66 7.25 3.40 11.16
CA VAL A 66 8.47 2.59 11.28
C VAL A 66 9.73 3.42 11.02
N LEU A 67 9.68 4.45 10.17
CA LEU A 67 10.82 5.33 9.89
C LEU A 67 11.18 6.30 11.02
N VAL A 68 10.27 6.56 11.95
CA VAL A 68 10.49 7.52 13.05
C VAL A 68 11.32 6.91 14.20
N VAL A 69 11.55 5.59 14.18
CA VAL A 69 12.22 4.81 15.24
C VAL A 69 13.61 4.34 14.81
#